data_AF-A0A7C5UFX9-F1
#
_entry.id   AF-A0A7C5UFX9-F1
#
_cell.length_a   1.000
_cell.length_b   1.000
_cell.length_c   1.000
_cell.angle_alpha   90.00
_cell.angle_beta   90.00
_cell.angle_gamma   90.00
#
_symmetry.space_group_name_H-M   'P 1'
#
loop_
_entity.id
_entity.type
_entity.pdbx_description
1 polymer ?
#
loop_
_entity_poly.entity_id
_entity_poly.type
_entity_poly.pdbx_seq_one_letter_code
_entity_poly.pdbx_strand_id
1 'polypeptide(L)'
;MFGQYEEQLDLSEILRRADALRYDGHYEEAEELYLKILERDPDNAAAHHGLGLVYYLHGGDFEKSLSEFKRAVELDPSNLTYRLDWAKALTTVAPLEEDSEKMMNLLREAKAEFEKVLELEPENQEAIKQLAYLAEWGV
;
A
#
# COMPACT_ATOMS: atom_id res chain seq x y z
N MET A 1 -41.98 15.15 10.44
CA MET A 1 -40.81 16.00 10.15
C MET A 1 -39.69 15.02 9.80
N PHE A 2 -39.41 14.86 8.52
CA PHE A 2 -38.44 13.87 8.01
C PHE A 2 -37.02 14.40 8.26
N GLY A 3 -36.46 14.08 9.42
CA GLY A 3 -35.07 14.29 9.75
C GLY A 3 -34.27 13.05 9.35
N GLN A 4 -33.68 13.12 8.16
CA GLN A 4 -32.61 12.31 7.59
C GLN A 4 -32.03 11.26 8.54
N TYR A 5 -32.46 10.00 8.38
CA TYR A 5 -31.57 8.89 8.64
C TYR A 5 -30.52 8.96 7.52
N GLU A 6 -29.39 9.62 7.75
CA GLU A 6 -28.18 9.23 7.03
C GLU A 6 -28.04 7.74 7.32
N GLU A 7 -28.28 6.90 6.30
CA GLU A 7 -27.78 5.54 6.34
C GLU A 7 -26.28 5.66 6.56
N GLN A 8 -25.84 5.54 7.81
CA GLN A 8 -24.42 5.43 8.13
C GLN A 8 -23.97 4.18 7.39
N LEU A 9 -23.32 4.40 6.24
CA LEU A 9 -22.72 3.33 5.49
C LEU A 9 -21.77 2.59 6.44
N ASP A 10 -21.91 1.27 6.46
CA ASP A 10 -20.96 0.41 7.16
C ASP A 10 -19.56 0.62 6.55
N LEU A 11 -18.52 0.50 7.36
CA LEU A 11 -17.14 0.68 6.91
C LEU A 11 -16.81 -0.26 5.75
N SER A 12 -17.38 -1.47 5.73
CA SER A 12 -17.23 -2.42 4.63
C SER A 12 -17.80 -1.91 3.29
N GLU A 13 -18.92 -1.18 3.34
CA GLU A 13 -19.56 -0.62 2.15
C GLU A 13 -18.84 0.64 1.67
N ILE A 14 -18.36 1.47 2.61
CA ILE A 14 -17.49 2.60 2.28
C ILE A 14 -16.21 2.10 1.62
N LEU A 15 -15.60 1.04 2.15
CA LEU A 15 -14.39 0.43 1.62
C LEU A 15 -14.61 -0.11 0.20
N ARG A 16 -15.70 -0.88 -0.01
CA ARG A 16 -16.05 -1.42 -1.33
C ARG A 16 -16.24 -0.32 -2.37
N ARG A 17 -16.85 0.80 -1.98
CA ARG A 17 -17.01 1.97 -2.86
C ARG A 17 -15.68 2.67 -3.13
N ALA A 18 -14.84 2.84 -2.13
CA ALA A 18 -13.51 3.43 -2.28
C ALA A 18 -12.64 2.61 -3.24
N ASP A 19 -12.69 1.28 -3.13
CA ASP A 19 -11.99 0.36 -4.05
C ASP A 19 -12.50 0.49 -5.48
N ALA A 20 -13.82 0.59 -5.69
CA ALA A 20 -14.40 0.77 -7.01
C ALA A 20 -13.96 2.10 -7.64
N LEU A 21 -14.01 3.21 -6.89
CA LEU A 21 -13.56 4.52 -7.36
C LEU A 21 -12.08 4.52 -7.71
N ARG A 22 -11.23 3.92 -6.86
CA ARG A 22 -9.80 3.76 -7.12
C ARG A 22 -9.56 2.96 -8.41
N TYR A 23 -10.31 1.88 -8.63
CA TYR A 23 -10.19 1.06 -9.84
C TYR A 23 -10.63 1.82 -11.11
N ASP A 24 -11.66 2.66 -11.00
CA ASP A 24 -12.17 3.50 -12.09
C ASP A 24 -11.34 4.78 -12.31
N GLY A 25 -10.27 5.01 -11.51
CA GLY A 25 -9.38 6.15 -11.62
C GLY A 25 -9.89 7.45 -10.99
N HIS A 26 -10.97 7.39 -10.21
CA HIS A 26 -11.51 8.52 -9.46
C HIS A 26 -10.77 8.63 -8.11
N TYR A 27 -9.49 8.98 -8.19
CA TYR A 27 -8.55 8.87 -7.08
C TYR A 27 -8.86 9.82 -5.92
N GLU A 28 -9.28 11.06 -6.19
CA GLU A 28 -9.63 12.03 -5.17
C GLU A 28 -10.87 11.58 -4.38
N GLU A 29 -11.89 11.06 -5.07
CA GLU A 29 -13.09 10.53 -4.41
C GLU A 29 -12.76 9.27 -3.60
N ALA A 30 -11.87 8.42 -4.10
CA ALA A 30 -11.40 7.25 -3.38
C ALA A 30 -10.62 7.65 -2.10
N GLU A 31 -9.72 8.63 -2.20
CA GLU A 31 -8.98 9.19 -1.06
C GLU A 31 -9.93 9.67 0.04
N GLU A 32 -10.93 10.47 -0.31
CA GLU A 32 -11.92 10.97 0.66
C GLU A 32 -12.64 9.83 1.40
N LEU A 33 -12.96 8.73 0.70
CA LEU A 33 -13.64 7.60 1.33
C LEU A 33 -12.70 6.78 2.22
N TYR A 34 -11.45 6.55 1.82
CA TYR A 34 -10.49 5.87 2.70
C TYR A 34 -10.18 6.72 3.94
N LEU A 35 -10.03 8.03 3.80
CA LEU A 35 -9.83 8.93 4.95
C LEU A 35 -11.02 8.88 5.91
N LYS A 36 -12.27 8.83 5.41
CA LYS A 36 -13.47 8.63 6.26
C LYS A 36 -13.48 7.28 6.99
N ILE A 37 -12.91 6.23 6.40
CA ILE A 37 -12.73 4.96 7.10
C ILE A 37 -11.72 5.16 8.24
N LEU A 38 -10.57 5.77 7.96
CA LEU A 38 -9.52 5.99 8.95
C LEU A 38 -9.91 6.98 10.07
N GLU A 39 -10.82 7.92 9.81
CA GLU A 39 -11.43 8.76 10.86
C GLU A 39 -12.22 7.93 11.89
N ARG A 40 -12.82 6.82 11.47
CA ARG A 40 -13.66 5.94 12.30
C ARG A 40 -12.89 4.74 12.86
N ASP A 41 -11.94 4.25 12.08
CA ASP A 41 -11.08 3.10 12.38
C ASP A 41 -9.64 3.40 11.90
N PRO A 42 -8.84 4.08 12.73
CA PRO A 42 -7.47 4.47 12.38
C PRO A 42 -6.50 3.30 12.16
N ASP A 43 -6.90 2.08 12.50
CA ASP A 43 -6.10 0.87 12.38
C ASP A 43 -6.64 -0.06 11.26
N ASN A 44 -7.43 0.50 10.34
CA ASN A 44 -7.96 -0.26 9.22
C ASN A 44 -6.89 -0.52 8.15
N ALA A 45 -6.30 -1.73 8.18
CA ALA A 45 -5.22 -2.11 7.26
C ALA A 45 -5.60 -1.96 5.78
N ALA A 46 -6.85 -2.28 5.41
CA ALA A 46 -7.32 -2.19 4.03
C ALA A 46 -7.44 -0.74 3.54
N ALA A 47 -7.89 0.19 4.40
CA ALA A 47 -7.96 1.60 4.05
C ALA A 47 -6.57 2.23 3.90
N HIS A 48 -5.62 1.86 4.77
CA HIS A 48 -4.22 2.26 4.61
C HIS A 48 -3.63 1.74 3.29
N HIS A 49 -3.84 0.46 2.95
CA HIS A 49 -3.39 -0.09 1.67
C HIS A 49 -4.03 0.63 0.47
N GLY A 50 -5.33 0.90 0.56
CA GLY A 50 -6.08 1.65 -0.44
C GLY A 50 -5.54 3.07 -0.67
N LEU A 51 -5.24 3.82 0.41
CA LEU A 51 -4.59 5.13 0.31
C LEU A 51 -3.17 5.03 -0.27
N GLY A 52 -2.41 4.01 0.15
CA GLY A 52 -1.08 3.73 -0.41
C GLY A 52 -1.13 3.61 -1.94
N LEU A 53 -2.10 2.86 -2.46
CA LEU A 53 -2.34 2.72 -3.90
C LEU A 53 -2.81 4.03 -4.54
N VAL A 54 -3.70 4.78 -3.89
CA VAL A 54 -4.15 6.08 -4.40
C VAL A 54 -2.97 7.04 -4.55
N TYR A 55 -2.15 7.24 -3.51
CA TYR A 55 -0.98 8.12 -3.58
C TYR A 55 0.09 7.64 -4.56
N TYR A 56 0.22 6.31 -4.72
CA TYR A 56 1.13 5.73 -5.70
C TYR A 56 0.70 6.03 -7.14
N LEU A 57 -0.60 5.90 -7.43
CA LEU A 57 -1.17 6.02 -8.77
C LEU A 57 -1.51 7.47 -9.14
N HIS A 58 -1.82 8.30 -8.14
CA HIS A 58 -2.31 9.66 -8.31
C HIS A 58 -1.33 10.69 -7.74
N GLY A 59 -0.74 11.50 -8.62
CA GLY A 59 0.18 12.57 -8.24
C GLY A 59 1.61 12.15 -7.92
N GLY A 60 1.87 10.84 -7.71
CA GLY A 60 3.21 10.32 -7.44
C GLY A 60 3.77 10.79 -6.09
N ASP A 61 2.89 10.99 -5.09
CA ASP A 61 3.28 11.32 -3.72
C ASP A 61 3.83 10.05 -3.04
N PHE A 62 5.04 9.66 -3.47
CA PHE A 62 5.67 8.42 -3.07
C PHE A 62 5.98 8.36 -1.59
N GLU A 63 6.22 9.50 -0.95
CA GLU A 63 6.44 9.57 0.50
C GLU A 63 5.20 9.15 1.28
N LYS A 64 4.03 9.71 0.94
CA LYS A 64 2.76 9.28 1.56
C LYS A 64 2.43 7.84 1.20
N SER A 65 2.59 7.46 -0.06
CA SER A 65 2.31 6.10 -0.52
C SER A 65 3.08 5.05 0.29
N LEU A 66 4.40 5.23 0.46
CA LEU A 66 5.23 4.31 1.22
C LEU A 66 4.85 4.27 2.70
N SER A 67 4.46 5.41 3.29
CA SER A 67 4.00 5.47 4.68
C SER A 67 2.71 4.69 4.89
N GLU A 68 1.72 4.86 4.00
CA GLU A 68 0.43 4.17 4.09
C GLU A 68 0.57 2.66 3.85
N PHE A 69 1.39 2.26 2.87
CA PHE A 69 1.69 0.85 2.65
C PHE A 69 2.39 0.19 3.84
N LYS A 70 3.38 0.87 4.42
CA LYS A 70 4.05 0.39 5.64
C LYS A 70 3.04 0.19 6.78
N ARG A 71 2.13 1.15 6.97
CA ARG A 71 1.09 1.05 8.01
C ARG A 71 0.18 -0.16 7.78
N ALA A 72 -0.24 -0.43 6.54
CA ALA A 72 -1.03 -1.61 6.20
C ALA A 72 -0.30 -2.92 6.54
N VAL A 73 1.00 -3.02 6.26
CA VAL A 73 1.83 -4.19 6.59
C VAL A 73 2.05 -4.35 8.10
N GLU A 74 2.20 -3.26 8.84
CA GLU A 74 2.31 -3.29 10.31
C GLU A 74 1.01 -3.79 10.97
N LEU A 75 -0.14 -3.42 10.41
CA LEU A 75 -1.47 -3.79 10.91
C LEU A 75 -1.87 -5.23 10.54
N ASP A 76 -1.54 -5.68 9.33
CA ASP A 76 -1.70 -7.07 8.91
C ASP A 76 -0.41 -7.63 8.30
N PRO A 77 0.53 -8.09 9.14
CA PRO A 77 1.80 -8.63 8.69
C PRO A 77 1.68 -9.99 7.98
N SER A 78 0.50 -10.62 7.95
CA SER A 78 0.29 -11.89 7.25
C SER A 78 -0.22 -11.71 5.83
N ASN A 79 -0.63 -10.48 5.46
CA ASN A 79 -1.18 -10.18 4.16
C ASN A 79 -0.08 -10.07 3.09
N LEU A 80 -0.01 -11.08 2.23
CA LEU A 80 0.96 -11.13 1.15
C LEU A 80 0.80 -9.99 0.14
N THR A 81 -0.44 -9.56 -0.13
CA THR A 81 -0.71 -8.46 -1.06
C THR A 81 -0.12 -7.16 -0.53
N TYR A 82 -0.32 -6.85 0.75
CA TYR A 82 0.22 -5.61 1.34
C TYR A 82 1.74 -5.59 1.33
N ARG A 83 2.39 -6.71 1.67
CA ARG A 83 3.84 -6.84 1.61
C ARG A 83 4.37 -6.70 0.19
N LEU A 84 3.76 -7.39 -0.77
CA LEU A 84 4.15 -7.32 -2.17
C LEU A 84 4.01 -5.90 -2.74
N ASP A 85 2.90 -5.22 -2.46
CA ASP A 85 2.65 -3.89 -2.98
C ASP A 85 3.59 -2.85 -2.35
N TRP A 86 3.84 -2.94 -1.03
CA TRP A 86 4.82 -2.09 -0.37
C TRP A 86 6.24 -2.32 -0.91
N ALA A 87 6.68 -3.57 -1.01
CA ALA A 87 8.00 -3.93 -1.51
C ALA A 87 8.20 -3.45 -2.96
N LYS A 88 7.19 -3.61 -3.82
CA LYS A 88 7.22 -3.09 -5.19
C LYS A 88 7.27 -1.57 -5.24
N ALA A 89 6.49 -0.89 -4.41
CA ALA A 89 6.54 0.56 -4.30
C ALA A 89 7.96 1.01 -3.90
N LEU A 90 8.57 0.39 -2.89
CA LEU A 90 9.96 0.66 -2.49
C LEU A 90 10.95 0.48 -3.65
N THR A 91 10.85 -0.61 -4.43
CA THR A 91 11.73 -0.82 -5.59
C THR A 91 11.55 0.19 -6.71
N THR A 92 10.35 0.76 -6.86
CA THR A 92 10.04 1.74 -7.90
C THR A 92 10.47 3.15 -7.50
N VAL A 93 10.37 3.46 -6.20
CA VAL A 93 10.74 4.77 -5.65
C VAL A 93 12.24 4.88 -5.44
N ALA A 94 12.94 3.79 -5.11
CA ALA A 94 14.37 3.82 -4.81
C ALA A 94 15.21 4.50 -5.92
N PRO A 95 15.04 4.23 -7.23
CA PRO A 95 15.80 4.92 -8.27
C PRO A 95 15.50 6.42 -8.42
N LEU A 96 14.41 6.91 -7.82
CA LEU A 96 14.03 8.32 -7.81
C LEU A 96 14.69 9.10 -6.66
N GLU A 97 15.22 8.41 -5.66
CA GLU A 97 15.89 9.01 -4.52
C GLU A 97 17.33 9.42 -4.89
N GLU A 98 17.66 10.69 -4.69
CA GLU A 98 18.98 11.25 -5.02
C GLU A 98 20.04 10.81 -4.00
N ASP A 99 19.63 10.61 -2.75
CA ASP A 99 20.53 10.17 -1.69
C ASP A 99 20.78 8.65 -1.80
N SER A 100 22.01 8.30 -2.17
CA SER A 100 22.43 6.90 -2.33
C SER A 100 22.21 6.04 -1.08
N GLU A 101 22.32 6.60 0.13
CA GLU A 101 22.12 5.84 1.35
C GLU A 101 20.63 5.54 1.54
N LYS A 102 19.77 6.54 1.34
CA LYS A 102 18.31 6.35 1.38
C LYS A 102 17.84 5.38 0.30
N MET A 103 18.31 5.52 -0.93
CA MET A 103 18.04 4.58 -2.02
C MET A 103 18.38 3.14 -1.60
N MET A 104 19.58 2.92 -1.06
CA MET A 104 20.00 1.59 -0.64
C MET A 104 19.19 1.06 0.55
N ASN A 105 18.72 1.93 1.44
CA ASN A 105 17.83 1.53 2.53
C ASN A 105 16.46 1.08 2.00
N LEU A 106 15.87 1.81 1.05
CA LEU A 106 14.62 1.42 0.40
C LEU A 106 14.73 0.06 -0.29
N LEU A 107 15.84 -0.20 -1.00
CA LEU A 107 16.07 -1.50 -1.65
C LEU A 107 16.26 -2.65 -0.65
N ARG A 108 16.92 -2.40 0.49
CA ARG A 108 17.05 -3.39 1.57
C ARG A 108 15.71 -3.69 2.24
N GLU A 109 14.89 -2.67 2.48
CA GLU A 109 13.54 -2.84 3.00
C GLU A 109 12.68 -3.66 2.02
N ALA A 110 12.73 -3.34 0.71
CA ALA A 110 12.03 -4.10 -0.30
C ALA A 110 12.44 -5.59 -0.31
N LYS A 111 13.75 -5.85 -0.25
CA LYS A 111 14.29 -7.21 -0.18
C LYS A 111 13.75 -7.97 1.04
N ALA A 112 13.80 -7.36 2.23
CA ALA A 112 13.32 -7.98 3.45
C ALA A 112 11.84 -8.35 3.35
N GLU A 113 11.02 -7.50 2.75
CA GLU A 113 9.59 -7.76 2.55
C GLU A 113 9.33 -8.90 1.55
N PHE A 114 10.10 -8.98 0.45
CA PHE A 114 10.02 -10.13 -0.45
C PHE A 114 10.49 -11.44 0.20
N GLU A 115 11.52 -11.39 1.06
CA GLU A 115 11.94 -12.55 1.85
C GLU A 115 10.82 -13.01 2.80
N LYS A 116 10.10 -12.07 3.44
CA LYS A 116 8.91 -12.38 4.24
C LYS A 116 7.79 -13.01 3.42
N VAL A 117 7.58 -12.56 2.19
CA VAL A 117 6.63 -13.20 1.28
C VAL A 117 7.04 -14.65 1.00
N LEU A 118 8.33 -14.94 0.79
CA LEU A 118 8.81 -16.32 0.58
C LEU A 118 8.82 -17.19 1.84
N GLU A 119 8.95 -16.60 3.03
CA GLU A 119 8.75 -17.33 4.29
C GLU A 119 7.31 -17.87 4.42
N LEU A 120 6.33 -17.09 3.95
CA LEU A 120 4.91 -17.41 4.00
C LEU A 120 4.46 -18.25 2.79
N GLU A 121 4.99 -17.96 1.60
CA GLU A 121 4.70 -18.61 0.33
C GLU A 121 6.00 -18.88 -0.45
N PRO A 122 6.69 -20.01 -0.19
CA PRO A 122 8.01 -20.30 -0.76
C PRO A 122 8.09 -20.36 -2.29
N GLU A 123 6.95 -20.62 -2.95
CA GLU A 123 6.86 -20.74 -4.42
C GLU A 123 6.36 -19.46 -5.09
N ASN A 124 6.22 -18.35 -4.35
CA ASN A 124 5.73 -17.08 -4.87
C ASN A 124 6.68 -16.55 -5.97
N GLN A 125 6.24 -16.72 -7.23
CA GLN A 125 7.05 -16.40 -8.41
C GLN A 125 7.37 -14.91 -8.52
N GLU A 126 6.50 -14.05 -7.99
CA GLU A 126 6.72 -12.61 -8.02
C GLU A 126 7.87 -12.23 -7.10
N ALA A 127 7.83 -12.67 -5.83
CA ALA A 127 8.90 -12.40 -4.88
C ALA A 127 10.25 -12.98 -5.33
N ILE A 128 10.27 -14.19 -5.92
CA ILE A 128 11.50 -14.77 -6.50
C ILE A 128 12.09 -13.88 -7.59
N LYS A 129 11.26 -13.39 -8.54
CA LYS A 129 11.72 -12.51 -9.63
C LYS A 129 12.25 -11.18 -9.10
N GLN A 130 11.55 -10.57 -8.15
CA GLN A 130 11.95 -9.29 -7.58
C GLN A 130 13.26 -9.41 -6.79
N LEU A 131 13.47 -10.49 -6.03
CA LEU A 131 14.73 -10.75 -5.35
C LEU A 131 15.90 -10.99 -6.32
N ALA A 132 15.67 -11.69 -7.43
CA ALA A 132 16.69 -11.85 -8.46
C ALA A 132 17.11 -10.50 -9.07
N TYR A 133 16.14 -9.61 -9.32
CA TYR A 133 16.42 -8.24 -9.76
C TYR A 133 17.21 -7.45 -8.70
N LEU A 134 16.80 -7.49 -7.43
CA LEU A 134 17.48 -6.78 -6.34
C LEU A 134 18.92 -7.26 -6.11
N ALA A 135 19.22 -8.53 -6.38
CA ALA A 135 20.59 -9.05 -6.30
C ALA A 135 21.54 -8.36 -7.28
N GLU A 136 21.05 -7.83 -8.41
CA GLU A 136 21.84 -7.05 -9.37
C GLU A 136 22.29 -5.70 -8.79
N TRP A 137 21.56 -5.17 -7.81
CA TRP A 137 21.88 -3.94 -7.07
C TRP A 137 22.82 -4.18 -5.88
N GLY A 138 23.22 -5.42 -5.63
CA GLY A 138 24.14 -5.78 -4.55
C GLY A 138 23.54 -5.67 -3.14
N VAL A 139 22.21 -5.67 -3.02
CA VAL A 139 21.49 -5.72 -1.73
C VAL A 139 21.06 -7.12 -1.32
#